data_AF-A0A3R7F9A6-F1
#
_entry.id   AF-A0A3R7F9A6-F1
#
_cell.length_a   1.000
_cell.length_b   1.000
_cell.length_c   1.000
_cell.angle_alpha   90.00
_cell.angle_beta   90.00
_cell.angle_gamma   90.00
#
_symmetry.space_group_name_H-M   'P 1'
#
loop_
_entity.id
_entity.type
_entity.pdbx_description
1 polymer ?
#
loop_
_entity_poly.entity_id
_entity_poly.type
_entity_poly.pdbx_seq_one_letter_code
_entity_poly.pdbx_strand_id
1 'polypeptide(L)' 'MKLNSTRIIPPLLAKTVQIVKKNHIKKISEDCYIVKATHDPIASHYLVRKENGTWKCSCREFQFRGKCSHSLAVFLLERG' A
#
# COMPACT_ATOMS: atom_id res chain seq x y z
N MET A 1 -5.50 7.53 -25.29
CA MET A 1 -4.22 7.90 -24.65
C MET A 1 -3.32 6.67 -24.60
N LYS A 2 -2.35 6.57 -25.52
CA LYS A 2 -1.34 5.50 -25.51
C LYS A 2 -0.13 6.03 -24.74
N LEU A 3 0.12 5.52 -23.54
CA LEU A 3 1.31 5.86 -22.75
C LEU A 3 2.50 5.12 -23.36
N ASN A 4 3.30 5.84 -24.15
CA ASN A 4 4.56 5.31 -24.67
C ASN A 4 5.68 6.33 -24.39
N SER A 5 6.44 6.07 -23.33
CA SER A 5 7.80 6.58 -23.09
C SER A 5 8.29 5.93 -21.80
N THR A 6 9.52 5.46 -21.84
CA THR A 6 10.31 4.69 -20.87
C THR A 6 10.43 5.37 -19.50
N ARG A 7 9.31 5.57 -18.78
CA ARG A 7 9.32 6.06 -17.41
C ARG A 7 9.64 4.88 -16.50
N ILE A 8 10.85 4.86 -15.94
CA ILE A 8 11.18 3.98 -14.82
C ILE A 8 10.19 4.34 -13.70
N ILE A 9 9.12 3.57 -13.56
CA ILE A 9 8.20 3.72 -12.44
C ILE A 9 9.00 3.29 -11.20
N PRO A 10 9.17 4.16 -10.19
CA PRO A 10 9.84 3.78 -8.96
C PRO A 10 9.26 2.47 -8.42
N PRO A 11 10.10 1.50 -7.97
CA PRO A 11 9.62 0.20 -7.53
C PRO A 11 8.48 0.26 -6.49
N LEU A 12 8.49 1.31 -5.66
CA LEU A 12 7.42 1.61 -4.71
C LEU A 12 6.07 1.82 -5.41
N LEU A 13 6.02 2.70 -6.41
CA LEU A 13 4.81 3.03 -7.16
C LEU A 13 4.33 1.83 -7.98
N ALA A 14 5.24 1.08 -8.60
CA ALA A 14 4.88 -0.14 -9.33
C ALA A 14 4.17 -1.16 -8.43
N LYS A 15 4.70 -1.40 -7.22
CA LYS A 15 4.07 -2.29 -6.23
C LYS A 15 2.74 -1.75 -5.72
N THR A 16 2.64 -0.45 -5.45
CA THR A 16 1.38 0.18 -5.04
C THR A 16 0.29 -0.01 -6.09
N VAL A 17 0.59 0.24 -7.37
CA VAL A 17 -0.36 0.03 -8.46
C VAL A 17 -0.81 -1.45 -8.53
N GLN A 18 0.09 -2.40 -8.33
CA GLN A 18 -0.28 -3.82 -8.30
C GLN A 18 -1.22 -4.16 -7.14
N ILE A 19 -0.98 -3.63 -5.94
CA ILE A 19 -1.84 -3.84 -4.77
C ILE A 19 -3.26 -3.34 -5.05
N VAL A 20 -3.38 -2.11 -5.57
CA VAL A 20 -4.67 -1.50 -5.89
C VAL A 20 -5.38 -2.28 -7.01
N LYS A 21 -4.69 -2.58 -8.11
CA LYS A 21 -5.28 -3.29 -9.26
C LYS A 21 -5.75 -4.71 -8.92
N LYS A 22 -5.02 -5.42 -8.06
CA LYS A 22 -5.38 -6.79 -7.65
C LYS A 22 -6.43 -6.81 -6.52
N ASN A 23 -6.91 -5.65 -6.07
CA ASN A 23 -7.82 -5.53 -4.94
C ASN A 23 -7.30 -6.25 -3.67
N HIS A 24 -6.01 -6.09 -3.39
CA HIS A 24 -5.34 -6.74 -2.26
C HIS A 24 -5.60 -6.02 -0.91
N ILE A 25 -6.59 -5.14 -0.85
CA ILE A 25 -6.86 -4.28 0.30
C ILE A 25 -8.23 -4.63 0.87
N LYS A 26 -8.26 -4.99 2.15
CA LYS A 26 -9.49 -5.29 2.89
C LYS A 26 -9.61 -4.32 4.06
N LYS A 27 -10.67 -3.52 4.09
CA LYS A 27 -11.02 -2.69 5.26
C LYS A 27 -11.57 -3.60 6.36
N ILE A 28 -11.04 -3.44 7.58
CA ILE A 28 -11.48 -4.18 8.77
C ILE A 28 -12.30 -3.27 9.68
N SER A 29 -11.85 -2.02 9.84
CA SER A 29 -12.58 -0.95 10.52
C SER A 29 -12.24 0.40 9.88
N GLU A 30 -12.80 1.49 10.39
CA GLU A 30 -12.47 2.85 9.94
C GLU A 30 -10.96 3.10 9.96
N ASP A 31 -10.29 2.71 11.05
CA ASP A 31 -8.87 2.95 11.28
C ASP A 31 -7.97 1.74 10.99
N CYS A 32 -8.49 0.69 10.35
CA CYS A 32 -7.73 -0.55 10.15
C CYS A 32 -7.97 -1.21 8.79
N TYR A 33 -6.86 -1.55 8.14
CA TYR A 33 -6.81 -2.27 6.88
C TYR A 33 -5.90 -3.50 6.97
N ILE A 34 -6.23 -4.53 6.21
CA ILE A 34 -5.34 -5.65 5.90
C ILE A 34 -4.97 -5.57 4.42
N VAL A 35 -3.68 -5.62 4.12
CA VAL A 35 -3.16 -5.58 2.75
C VAL A 35 -2.33 -6.83 2.48
N LYS A 36 -2.72 -7.60 1.46
CA LYS A 36 -1.96 -8.78 1.03
C LYS A 36 -0.65 -8.37 0.38
N ALA A 37 0.43 -9.07 0.70
CA ALA A 37 1.71 -8.87 0.06
C ALA A 37 1.63 -9.22 -1.44
N THR A 38 2.48 -8.58 -2.25
CA THR A 38 2.51 -8.82 -3.70
C THR A 38 3.39 -10.01 -4.10
N HIS A 39 4.36 -10.38 -3.26
CA HIS A 39 5.35 -11.42 -3.55
C HIS A 39 5.16 -12.70 -2.72
N ASP A 40 4.36 -12.62 -1.65
CA ASP A 40 4.05 -13.74 -0.79
C ASP A 40 2.52 -13.84 -0.70
N PRO A 41 1.92 -14.92 -1.24
CA PRO A 41 0.46 -15.06 -1.28
C PRO A 41 -0.18 -15.31 0.10
N ILE A 42 0.62 -15.70 1.09
CA ILE A 42 0.17 -16.01 2.45
C ILE A 42 0.33 -14.77 3.34
N ALA A 43 1.40 -13.99 3.13
CA ALA A 43 1.68 -12.82 3.96
C ALA A 43 0.67 -11.68 3.75
N SER A 44 0.20 -11.14 4.86
CA SER A 44 -0.62 -9.93 4.90
C SER A 44 -0.09 -8.97 5.95
N HIS A 45 -0.24 -7.68 5.70
CA HIS A 45 0.21 -6.62 6.60
C HIS A 45 -0.99 -5.81 7.07
N TYR A 46 -1.03 -5.53 8.36
CA TYR A 46 -2.02 -4.63 8.93
C TYR A 46 -1.55 -3.19 8.75
N LEU A 47 -2.51 -2.30 8.51
CA LEU A 47 -2.33 -0.87 8.56
C LEU A 47 -3.30 -0.29 9.55
N VAL A 48 -2.78 0.54 10.45
CA VAL A 48 -3.56 1.22 11.48
C VAL A 48 -3.40 2.71 11.31
N ARG A 49 -4.50 3.45 11.41
CA ARG A 49 -4.49 4.90 11.42
C ARG A 49 -4.04 5.39 12.79
N LYS A 50 -3.07 6.31 12.80
CA LYS A 50 -2.65 7.01 14.01
C LYS A 50 -3.58 8.19 14.27
N GLU A 51 -3.59 8.69 15.50
CA GLU A 51 -4.35 9.87 15.93
C GLU A 51 -4.05 11.11 15.07
N ASN A 52 -2.82 11.27 14.60
CA ASN A 52 -2.42 12.36 13.69
C ASN A 52 -2.88 12.17 12.23
N GLY A 53 -3.75 11.19 11.96
CA GLY A 53 -4.29 10.88 10.63
C GLY A 53 -3.33 10.14 9.69
N THR A 54 -2.11 9.79 10.12
CA THR A 54 -1.15 9.03 9.31
C THR A 54 -1.35 7.52 9.42
N TRP A 55 -1.00 6.78 8.36
CA TRP A 55 -1.11 5.32 8.36
C TRP A 55 0.22 4.65 8.75
N LYS A 56 0.17 3.70 9.70
CA LYS A 56 1.30 2.85 10.08
C LYS A 56 1.11 1.45 9.50
N CYS A 57 2.10 0.94 8.77
CA CYS A 57 2.09 -0.43 8.25
C CYS A 57 2.98 -1.36 9.10
N SER A 58 2.56 -2.61 9.25
CA SER A 58 3.32 -3.64 9.97
C SER A 58 4.48 -4.25 9.19
N CYS A 59 4.60 -3.96 7.89
CA CYS A 59 5.65 -4.56 7.08
C CYS A 59 7.03 -4.02 7.46
N ARG A 60 8.05 -4.87 7.26
CA ARG A 60 9.45 -4.56 7.54
C ARG A 60 9.89 -3.23 6.89
N GLU A 61 9.61 -3.04 5.60
CA GLU A 61 10.00 -1.84 4.86
C GLU A 61 9.50 -0.54 5.52
N PHE A 62 8.26 -0.53 6.04
CA PHE A 62 7.71 0.61 6.74
C PHE A 62 8.40 0.85 8.08
N GLN A 63 8.71 -0.22 8.83
CA GLN A 63 9.43 -0.12 10.09
C GLN A 63 10.84 0.47 9.91
N PHE A 64 11.53 0.14 8.81
CA PHE A 64 12.86 0.66 8.52
C PHE A 64 12.88 2.06 7.87
N ARG A 65 11.89 2.39 7.02
CA ARG A 65 11.92 3.62 6.19
C ARG A 65 10.80 4.61 6.44
N GLY A 66 9.80 4.25 7.25
CA GLY A 66 8.58 5.04 7.46
C GLY A 66 7.63 5.11 6.26
N LYS A 67 7.92 4.38 5.17
CA LYS A 67 7.10 4.36 3.95
C LYS A 67 7.14 2.98 3.29
N CYS A 68 6.02 2.52 2.74
CA CYS A 68 5.94 1.29 1.96
C CYS A 68 4.82 1.35 0.92
N SER A 69 4.79 0.39 0.01
CA SER A 69 3.78 0.35 -1.05
C SER A 69 2.37 0.12 -0.48
N HIS A 70 2.25 -0.58 0.65
CA HIS A 70 0.96 -0.83 1.31
C HIS A 70 0.37 0.46 1.90
N SER A 71 1.18 1.26 2.61
CA SER A 71 0.71 2.52 3.20
C SER A 71 0.34 3.54 2.14
N LEU A 72 1.08 3.56 1.02
CA LEU A 72 0.73 4.39 -0.12
C LEU A 72 -0.57 3.92 -0.79
N ALA A 73 -0.81 2.61 -0.88
CA ALA A 73 -2.01 2.07 -1.50
C ALA A 73 -3.28 2.41 -0.69
N VAL A 74 -3.23 2.28 0.64
CA VAL A 74 -4.33 2.69 1.52
C VAL A 74 -4.53 4.20 1.48
N PHE A 75 -3.45 4.99 1.47
CA PHE A 75 -3.54 6.44 1.32
C PHE A 75 -4.26 6.86 0.03
N LEU A 76 -3.98 6.19 -1.09
CA LEU A 76 -4.65 6.46 -2.37
C LEU A 76 -6.13 6.07 -2.36
N LEU A 77 -6.51 4.98 -1.67
CA LEU A 77 -7.91 4.59 -1.54
C LEU A 77 -8.72 5.56 -0.67
N GLU A 78 -8.14 6.09 0.40
CA GLU A 78 -8.83 6.98 1.34
C GLU A 78 -8.88 8.44 0.87
N ARG A 79 -8.09 8.81 -0.14
CA ARG A 79 -8.06 10.17 -0.73
C ARG A 79 -8.60 10.24 -2.16
N GLY A 80 -9.02 9.12 -2.73
CA GLY A 80 -9.73 9.05 -4.02
C GLY A 80 -11.23 9.07 -3.80
#